data_AF-A0A6J4FBP4-F1
#
_entry.id   AF-A0A6J4FBP4-F1
#
_cell.length_a   1.000
_cell.length_b   1.000
_cell.length_c   1.000
_cell.angle_alpha   90.00
_cell.angle_beta   90.00
_cell.angle_gamma   90.00
#
_symmetry.space_group_name_H-M   'P 1'
#
loop_
_entity.id
_entity.type
_entity.pdbx_description
1 polymer ?
#
loop_
_entity_poly.entity_id
_entity_poly.type
_entity_poly.pdbx_seq_one_letter_code
_entity_poly.pdbx_strand_id
1 'polypeptide(L)'
;MAGKISFPHGNDWGVIGPEGDHDLPVKSVLGHRFQLVDGEVIDRYDGVTDDEVRRIDDERVAERQGEELQAARTALVRRVKAEAAQRIANLDWKVERARERDVLNGTTTLQDVYTERELIRMASNEAEAAIAKLASQEELQAFSW
;
A
#
# COMPACT_ATOMS: atom_id res chain seq x y z
N MET A 1 17.76 3.00 40.20
CA MET A 1 18.91 3.63 39.49
C MET A 1 18.98 2.98 38.12
N ALA A 2 18.72 3.72 37.04
CA ALA A 2 18.95 3.20 35.69
C ALA A 2 20.45 3.06 35.50
N GLY A 3 20.94 1.83 35.31
CA GLY A 3 22.34 1.57 35.03
C GLY A 3 22.71 2.22 33.71
N LYS A 4 23.75 3.05 33.68
CA LYS A 4 24.30 3.56 32.43
C LYS A 4 25.15 2.46 31.82
N ILE A 5 24.85 2.03 30.61
CA ILE A 5 25.72 1.13 29.84
C ILE A 5 26.56 1.99 28.90
N SER A 6 27.87 1.73 28.88
CA SER A 6 28.81 2.35 27.95
C SER A 6 28.81 1.53 26.67
N PHE A 7 28.57 2.17 25.53
CA PHE A 7 28.72 1.50 24.23
C PHE A 7 30.21 1.51 23.80
N PRO A 8 30.70 0.44 23.16
CA PRO A 8 32.12 0.30 22.78
C PRO A 8 32.61 1.28 21.70
N HIS A 9 31.72 2.04 21.03
CA HIS A 9 32.08 2.85 19.86
C HIS A 9 31.75 4.35 19.92
N GLY A 10 31.40 4.90 21.09
CA GLY A 10 31.18 6.35 21.20
C GLY A 10 30.89 6.85 22.59
N ASN A 11 30.96 8.18 22.77
CA ASN A 11 30.63 8.89 24.01
C ASN A 11 29.11 9.03 24.23
N ASP A 12 28.31 8.26 23.50
CA ASP A 12 26.85 8.30 23.49
C ASP A 12 26.29 7.38 24.57
N TRP A 13 25.40 7.91 25.40
CA TRP A 13 24.84 7.21 26.55
C TRP A 13 23.38 6.83 26.27
N GLY A 14 23.07 5.53 26.29
CA GLY A 14 21.70 5.03 26.31
C GLY A 14 21.13 5.00 27.73
N VAL A 15 19.83 5.24 27.91
CA VAL A 15 19.14 5.14 29.20
C VAL A 15 18.34 3.85 29.25
N ILE A 16 18.58 3.00 30.26
CA ILE A 16 17.82 1.75 30.44
C ILE A 16 16.41 2.05 30.95
N GLY A 17 15.41 1.92 30.08
CA GLY A 17 14.00 1.81 30.45
C GLY A 17 13.65 0.41 31.01
N PRO A 18 12.53 0.26 31.74
CA PRO A 18 12.15 -0.98 32.43
C PRO A 18 11.87 -2.20 31.53
N GLU A 19 11.85 -2.03 30.20
CA GLU A 19 11.55 -3.09 29.23
C GLU A 19 12.75 -3.52 28.35
N GLY A 20 13.98 -3.11 28.69
CA GLY A 20 15.20 -3.74 28.16
C GLY A 20 15.56 -3.51 26.68
N ASP A 21 14.76 -2.76 25.94
CA ASP A 21 14.98 -2.45 24.53
C ASP A 21 15.48 -1.00 24.34
N HIS A 22 16.60 -0.80 23.62
CA HIS A 22 17.27 0.52 23.50
C HIS A 22 17.63 0.92 22.08
N ASP A 23 17.39 2.21 21.78
CA ASP A 23 17.77 2.88 20.54
C ASP A 23 19.21 3.42 20.63
N LEU A 24 19.98 3.28 19.55
CA LEU A 24 21.13 4.17 19.28
C LEU A 24 20.60 5.52 18.76
N PRO A 25 21.44 6.58 18.70
CA PRO A 25 21.08 7.83 18.03
C PRO A 25 20.80 7.69 16.52
N VAL A 26 20.94 6.49 15.94
CA VAL A 26 20.48 6.17 14.58
C VAL A 26 19.08 5.57 14.68
N LYS A 27 18.08 6.37 14.33
CA LYS A 27 16.67 5.97 14.29
C LYS A 27 16.47 4.82 13.29
N SER A 28 16.39 3.59 13.77
CA SER A 28 16.16 2.39 12.95
C SER A 28 14.66 2.07 12.85
N VAL A 29 14.19 1.68 11.66
CA VAL A 29 12.80 1.26 11.41
C VAL A 29 12.62 -0.26 11.55
N LEU A 30 13.71 -1.01 11.63
CA LEU A 30 13.74 -2.47 11.82
C LEU A 30 13.72 -2.90 13.30
N GLY A 31 13.68 -1.94 14.22
CA GLY A 31 13.74 -2.15 15.67
C GLY A 31 15.17 -2.09 16.21
N HIS A 32 15.26 -1.98 17.53
CA HIS A 32 16.47 -1.68 18.32
C HIS A 32 17.73 -2.47 17.94
N ARG A 33 18.75 -1.84 17.34
CA ARG A 33 20.03 -2.47 16.99
C ARG A 33 20.62 -3.34 18.10
N PHE A 34 20.47 -2.91 19.35
CA PHE A 34 20.90 -3.66 20.53
C PHE A 34 19.73 -4.35 21.21
N GLN A 35 19.97 -5.59 21.63
CA GLN A 35 19.02 -6.38 22.41
C GLN A 35 19.69 -6.82 23.72
N LEU A 36 18.93 -6.77 24.83
CA LEU A 36 19.36 -7.35 26.10
C LEU A 36 19.01 -8.84 26.11
N VAL A 37 20.01 -9.72 26.16
CA VAL A 37 19.85 -11.17 26.27
C VAL A 37 20.61 -11.63 27.50
N ASP A 38 19.92 -12.25 28.46
CA ASP A 38 20.51 -12.73 29.72
C ASP A 38 21.31 -11.68 30.52
N GLY A 39 20.93 -10.40 30.40
CA GLY A 39 21.59 -9.27 31.06
C GLY A 39 22.83 -8.74 30.32
N GLU A 40 23.15 -9.29 29.15
CA GLU A 40 24.19 -8.83 28.25
C GLU A 40 23.59 -8.07 27.06
N VAL A 41 24.23 -6.97 26.64
CA VAL A 41 23.80 -6.20 25.47
C VAL A 41 24.47 -6.78 24.22
N ILE A 42 23.66 -7.33 23.33
CA ILE A 42 24.12 -7.93 22.07
C ILE A 42 23.81 -6.98 20.92
N ASP A 43 24.79 -6.72 20.04
CA ASP A 43 24.56 -6.06 18.75
C ASP A 43 23.96 -7.07 17.78
N ARG A 44 22.73 -6.81 17.30
CA ARG A 44 22.11 -7.66 16.26
C ARG A 44 22.85 -7.59 14.93
N TYR A 45 23.70 -6.59 14.76
CA TYR A 45 24.50 -6.35 13.56
C TYR A 45 26.00 -6.45 13.87
N ASP A 46 26.40 -7.44 14.69
CA ASP A 46 27.79 -7.70 15.04
C ASP A 46 28.74 -7.62 13.83
N GLY A 47 29.80 -6.82 13.94
CA GLY A 47 30.77 -6.56 12.87
C GLY A 47 30.34 -5.56 11.79
N VAL A 48 29.16 -4.93 11.89
CA VAL A 48 28.63 -3.96 10.93
C VAL A 48 28.80 -2.53 11.44
N THR A 49 29.24 -1.61 10.57
CA THR A 49 29.41 -0.20 10.94
C THR A 49 28.05 0.52 11.03
N ASP A 50 28.00 1.63 11.77
CA ASP A 50 26.78 2.44 11.92
C ASP A 50 26.21 2.94 10.58
N ASP A 51 27.09 3.27 9.63
CA ASP A 51 26.69 3.70 8.29
C ASP A 51 26.12 2.55 7.44
N GLU A 52 26.59 1.32 7.67
CA GLU A 52 26.06 0.14 6.98
C GLU A 52 24.70 -0.28 7.56
N VAL A 53 24.53 -0.19 8.89
CA VAL A 53 23.21 -0.36 9.53
C VAL A 53 22.21 0.67 8.99
N ARG A 54 22.61 1.95 8.88
CA ARG A 54 21.75 2.99 8.31
C ARG A 54 21.34 2.65 6.88
N ARG A 55 22.26 2.15 6.05
CA ARG A 55 21.95 1.76 4.68
C ARG A 55 20.95 0.60 4.63
N ILE A 56 21.14 -0.42 5.46
CA ILE A 56 20.23 -1.57 5.57
C ILE A 56 18.82 -1.10 5.98
N ASP A 57 18.75 -0.18 6.95
CA ASP A 57 17.48 0.41 7.38
C ASP A 57 16.80 1.20 6.25
N ASP A 58 17.55 2.06 5.56
CA ASP A 58 17.03 2.87 4.46
C ASP A 58 16.51 1.99 3.31
N GLU A 59 17.23 0.92 2.97
CA GLU A 59 16.80 -0.07 1.96
C GLU A 59 15.51 -0.78 2.37
N ARG A 60 15.38 -1.17 3.65
CA ARG A 60 14.17 -1.83 4.16
C ARG A 60 12.97 -0.89 4.27
N VAL A 61 13.21 0.37 4.61
CA VAL A 61 12.17 1.40 4.58
C VAL A 61 11.68 1.59 3.15
N ALA A 62 12.58 1.68 2.17
CA ALA A 62 12.23 1.81 0.77
C ALA A 62 11.46 0.59 0.25
N GLU A 63 11.85 -0.63 0.65
CA GLU A 63 11.13 -1.86 0.33
C GLU A 63 9.70 -1.84 0.87
N ARG A 64 9.53 -1.54 2.17
CA ARG A 64 8.20 -1.44 2.81
C ARG A 64 7.33 -0.37 2.16
N GLN A 65 7.88 0.80 1.87
CA GLN A 65 7.16 1.85 1.14
C GLN A 65 6.72 1.38 -0.26
N GLY A 66 7.57 0.60 -0.95
CA GLY A 66 7.22 -0.04 -2.21
C GLY A 66 6.06 -1.01 -2.08
N GLU A 67 6.08 -1.88 -1.06
CA GLU A 67 5.00 -2.82 -0.76
C GLU A 67 3.68 -2.13 -0.44
N GLU A 68 3.72 -1.11 0.43
CA GLU A 68 2.56 -0.30 0.80
C GLU A 68 1.95 0.39 -0.42
N LEU A 69 2.79 0.92 -1.32
CA LEU A 69 2.33 1.53 -2.57
C LEU A 69 1.66 0.50 -3.49
N GLN A 70 2.20 -0.72 -3.62
CA GLN A 70 1.56 -1.79 -4.40
C GLN A 70 0.23 -2.24 -3.79
N ALA A 71 0.16 -2.34 -2.46
CA ALA A 71 -1.06 -2.66 -1.75
C ALA A 71 -2.14 -1.59 -1.99
N ALA A 72 -1.75 -0.31 -1.94
CA ALA A 72 -2.63 0.82 -2.21
C ALA A 72 -3.16 0.81 -3.67
N ARG A 73 -2.31 0.57 -4.67
CA ARG A 73 -2.73 0.38 -6.08
C ARG A 73 -3.74 -0.76 -6.21
N THR A 74 -3.46 -1.90 -5.58
CA THR A 74 -4.33 -3.08 -5.62
C THR A 74 -5.70 -2.79 -5.00
N ALA A 75 -5.73 -2.09 -3.86
CA ALA A 75 -6.98 -1.69 -3.22
C ALA A 75 -7.80 -0.74 -4.10
N LEU A 76 -7.15 0.23 -4.74
CA LEU A 76 -7.82 1.18 -5.63
C LEU A 76 -8.39 0.49 -6.88
N VAL A 77 -7.64 -0.43 -7.50
CA VAL A 77 -8.15 -1.26 -8.61
C VAL A 77 -9.39 -2.05 -8.20
N ARG A 78 -9.38 -2.66 -7.01
CA ARG A 78 -10.56 -3.40 -6.51
C ARG A 78 -11.78 -2.50 -6.37
N ARG A 79 -11.59 -1.28 -5.86
CA ARG A 79 -12.65 -0.28 -5.73
C ARG A 79 -13.23 0.12 -7.10
N VAL A 80 -12.38 0.43 -8.07
CA VAL A 80 -12.78 0.74 -9.46
C VAL A 80 -13.64 -0.39 -10.03
N LYS A 81 -13.17 -1.63 -9.93
CA LYS A 81 -13.91 -2.81 -10.40
C LYS A 81 -15.28 -2.97 -9.74
N ALA A 82 -15.34 -2.79 -8.42
CA ALA A 82 -16.59 -2.89 -7.68
C ALA A 82 -17.59 -1.81 -8.11
N GLU A 83 -17.14 -0.57 -8.24
CA GLU A 83 -17.97 0.54 -8.71
C GLU A 83 -18.42 0.32 -10.18
N ALA A 84 -17.54 -0.18 -11.06
CA ALA A 84 -17.87 -0.51 -12.44
C ALA A 84 -18.94 -1.61 -12.52
N ALA A 85 -18.79 -2.68 -11.75
CA ALA A 85 -19.76 -3.76 -11.65
C ALA A 85 -21.13 -3.23 -11.18
N GLN A 86 -21.15 -2.34 -10.18
CA GLN A 86 -22.38 -1.71 -9.70
C GLN A 86 -23.03 -0.83 -10.78
N ARG A 87 -22.25 0.01 -11.47
CA ARG A 87 -22.75 0.84 -12.59
C ARG A 87 -23.36 -0.06 -13.69
N ILE A 88 -22.73 -1.18 -14.01
CA ILE A 88 -23.22 -2.17 -14.99
C ILE A 88 -24.51 -2.86 -14.52
N ALA A 89 -24.60 -3.23 -13.23
CA ALA A 89 -25.80 -3.85 -12.65
C ALA A 89 -26.98 -2.87 -12.63
N ASN A 90 -26.73 -1.59 -12.36
CA ASN A 90 -27.75 -0.55 -12.42
C ASN A 90 -28.36 -0.36 -13.82
N LEU A 91 -27.75 -0.92 -14.88
CA LEU A 91 -28.29 -0.91 -16.24
C LEU A 91 -29.19 -2.13 -16.54
N ASP A 92 -29.34 -3.10 -15.62
CA ASP A 92 -30.12 -4.31 -15.88
C ASP A 92 -31.60 -4.01 -16.19
N TRP A 93 -32.21 -3.04 -15.50
CA TRP A 93 -33.59 -2.63 -15.80
C TRP A 93 -33.72 -2.06 -17.22
N LYS A 94 -32.68 -1.39 -17.76
CA LYS A 94 -32.68 -0.90 -19.14
C LYS A 94 -32.64 -2.07 -20.12
N VAL A 95 -31.91 -3.14 -19.79
CA VAL A 95 -31.85 -4.37 -20.60
C VAL A 95 -33.23 -5.02 -20.67
N GLU A 96 -33.91 -5.17 -19.53
CA GLU A 96 -35.26 -5.74 -19.47
C GLU A 96 -36.25 -4.92 -20.30
N ARG A 97 -36.29 -3.60 -20.06
CA ARG A 97 -37.15 -2.67 -20.81
C ARG A 97 -36.85 -2.70 -22.32
N ALA A 98 -35.58 -2.75 -22.71
CA ALA A 98 -35.18 -2.80 -24.11
C ALA A 98 -35.66 -4.08 -24.79
N ARG A 99 -35.52 -5.23 -24.13
CA ARG A 99 -36.05 -6.52 -24.63
C ARG A 99 -37.56 -6.47 -24.86
N GLU A 100 -38.32 -5.95 -23.91
CA GLU A 100 -39.78 -5.79 -24.05
C GLU A 100 -40.14 -4.89 -25.24
N ARG A 101 -39.44 -3.75 -25.39
CA ARG A 101 -39.68 -2.80 -26.48
C ARG A 101 -39.30 -3.35 -27.84
N ASP A 102 -38.19 -4.07 -27.94
CA ASP A 102 -37.73 -4.66 -29.20
C ASP A 102 -38.70 -5.76 -29.67
N VAL A 103 -39.30 -6.52 -28.74
CA VAL A 103 -40.40 -7.46 -29.05
C VAL A 103 -41.65 -6.75 -29.54
N LEU A 104 -42.03 -5.63 -28.93
CA LEU A 104 -43.26 -4.91 -29.26
C LEU A 104 -43.16 -4.07 -30.54
N ASN A 105 -42.00 -3.43 -30.77
CA ASN A 105 -41.85 -2.36 -31.76
C ASN A 105 -40.70 -2.60 -32.76
N GLY A 106 -39.95 -3.69 -32.67
CA GLY A 106 -38.86 -4.00 -33.59
C GLY A 106 -37.69 -3.02 -33.56
N THR A 107 -37.50 -2.32 -32.44
CA THR A 107 -36.42 -1.35 -32.24
C THR A 107 -35.06 -2.02 -32.00
N THR A 108 -33.97 -1.25 -32.02
CA THR A 108 -32.59 -1.68 -31.67
C THR A 108 -32.18 -1.18 -30.29
N THR A 109 -33.11 -1.10 -29.34
CA THR A 109 -32.83 -0.47 -28.04
C THR A 109 -31.92 -1.32 -27.15
N LEU A 110 -31.86 -2.63 -27.37
CA LEU A 110 -30.97 -3.52 -26.61
C LEU A 110 -29.48 -3.31 -26.94
N GLN A 111 -29.17 -3.00 -28.20
CA GLN A 111 -27.79 -2.78 -28.65
C GLN A 111 -27.19 -1.52 -28.00
N ASP A 112 -27.99 -0.46 -27.85
CA ASP A 112 -27.55 0.78 -27.20
C ASP A 112 -27.20 0.55 -25.73
N VAL A 113 -28.01 -0.23 -25.01
CA VAL A 113 -27.75 -0.57 -23.60
C VAL A 113 -26.49 -1.42 -23.45
N TYR A 114 -26.24 -2.36 -24.37
CA TYR A 114 -24.99 -3.11 -24.36
C TYR A 114 -23.76 -2.26 -24.71
N THR A 115 -23.92 -1.28 -25.58
CA THR A 115 -22.87 -0.30 -25.89
C THR A 115 -22.54 0.54 -24.65
N GLU A 116 -23.55 1.00 -23.89
CA GLU A 116 -23.35 1.71 -22.62
C GLU A 116 -22.60 0.85 -21.59
N ARG A 117 -22.95 -0.45 -21.47
CA ARG A 117 -22.22 -1.39 -20.60
C ARG A 117 -20.77 -1.56 -21.03
N GLU A 118 -20.50 -1.62 -22.32
CA GLU A 118 -19.14 -1.78 -22.83
C GLU A 118 -18.29 -0.55 -22.58
N LEU A 119 -18.85 0.65 -22.72
CA LEU A 119 -18.15 1.89 -22.35
C LEU A 119 -17.72 1.89 -20.88
N ILE A 120 -18.53 1.36 -19.96
CA ILE A 120 -18.14 1.24 -18.55
C ILE A 120 -16.99 0.23 -18.37
N ARG A 121 -17.00 -0.89 -19.10
CA ARG A 121 -15.89 -1.86 -19.03
C ARG A 121 -14.59 -1.26 -19.56
N MET A 122 -14.65 -0.56 -20.69
CA MET A 122 -13.51 0.14 -21.26
C MET A 122 -12.96 1.19 -20.29
N ALA A 123 -13.84 2.03 -19.72
CA ALA A 123 -13.43 3.04 -18.73
C ALA A 123 -12.79 2.41 -17.47
N SER A 124 -13.32 1.29 -16.97
CA SER A 124 -12.71 0.55 -15.86
C SER A 124 -11.31 0.04 -16.24
N ASN A 125 -11.15 -0.54 -17.42
CA ASN A 125 -9.85 -1.05 -17.88
C ASN A 125 -8.83 0.09 -18.06
N GLU A 126 -9.26 1.23 -18.59
CA GLU A 126 -8.42 2.43 -18.72
C GLU A 126 -8.00 2.97 -17.35
N ALA A 127 -8.93 3.03 -16.39
CA ALA A 127 -8.64 3.42 -15.02
C ALA A 127 -7.63 2.48 -14.35
N GLU A 128 -7.76 1.16 -14.54
CA GLU A 128 -6.76 0.18 -14.05
C GLU A 128 -5.38 0.42 -14.65
N ALA A 129 -5.31 0.66 -15.96
CA ALA A 129 -4.07 0.97 -16.65
C ALA A 129 -3.45 2.31 -16.20
N ALA A 130 -4.28 3.28 -15.81
CA ALA A 130 -3.82 4.53 -15.23
C ALA A 130 -3.28 4.33 -13.81
N ILE A 131 -3.99 3.58 -12.96
CA ILE A 131 -3.56 3.28 -11.58
C ILE A 131 -2.20 2.57 -11.55
N ALA A 132 -1.95 1.66 -12.49
CA ALA A 132 -0.68 0.94 -12.61
C ALA A 132 0.53 1.88 -12.80
N LYS A 133 0.32 3.10 -13.30
CA LYS A 133 1.35 4.09 -13.59
C LYS A 133 1.60 5.09 -12.45
N LEU A 134 0.73 5.14 -11.43
CA LEU A 134 0.82 6.12 -10.34
C LEU A 134 1.99 5.77 -9.42
N ALA A 135 2.96 6.66 -9.28
CA ALA A 135 4.24 6.45 -8.62
C ALA A 135 4.24 6.81 -7.13
N SER A 136 3.23 7.51 -6.62
CA SER A 136 3.19 7.93 -5.22
C SER A 136 1.83 7.73 -4.54
N GLN A 137 1.83 7.83 -3.21
CA GLN A 137 0.62 7.73 -2.40
C GLN A 137 -0.30 8.93 -2.62
N GLU A 138 0.25 10.13 -2.83
CA GLU A 138 -0.51 11.34 -3.14
C GLU A 138 -1.25 11.22 -4.47
N GLU A 139 -0.59 10.67 -5.50
CA GLU A 139 -1.21 10.40 -6.79
C GLU A 139 -2.35 9.39 -6.68
N LEU A 140 -2.19 8.35 -5.86
CA LEU A 140 -3.25 7.39 -5.58
C LEU A 140 -4.44 8.01 -4.83
N GLN A 141 -4.18 8.91 -3.89
CA GLN A 141 -5.23 9.61 -3.14
C GLN A 141 -5.98 10.64 -4.00
N ALA A 142 -5.29 11.26 -4.96
CA ALA A 142 -5.88 12.23 -5.89
C ALA A 142 -6.63 11.58 -7.07
N PHE A 143 -6.44 10.28 -7.31
CA PHE A 143 -7.06 9.56 -8.41
C PHE A 143 -8.60 9.51 -8.30
N SER A 144 -9.28 9.72 -9.43
CA SER A 144 -10.75 9.67 -9.54
C SER A 144 -11.19 9.02 -10.86
N TRP A 145 -12.37 8.37 -10.86
CA TRP A 145 -12.93 7.65 -12.01
C TRP A 145 -14.48 7.57 -11.98
#